data_AF-A0A9D2MC32-F1
#
_entry.id   AF-A0A9D2MC32-F1
#
_cell.length_a   1.000
_cell.length_b   1.000
_cell.length_c   1.000
_cell.angle_alpha   90.00
_cell.angle_beta   90.00
_cell.angle_gamma   90.00
#
_symmetry.space_group_name_H-M   'P 1'
#
loop_
_entity.id
_entity.type
_entity.pdbx_description
1 polymer ?
#
loop_
_entity_poly.entity_id
_entity_poly.type
_entity_poly.pdbx_seq_one_letter_code
_entity_poly.pdbx_strand_id
1 'polypeptide(L)'
;VPVTGAELKAYMEWSAECYNQWEEGDINISFDPEYPDYLYDMFAGVDYEIDLSQPKGQRIQNVMFQGEPLQDDQELTLAVNNYRYSSALKSQGLIAGTKEWESSNSIRDMIVAYFAEHSPVAPTVDDNWKIVGVDLSEDDSRRAELVGYINAGLLDTPYAESYNLSDYDALVAQAKANAEALTVTVDGAAKDVATATDANGETYYRLRDLAFALKGTGAAFNVEWNGSVVVTTGADYAAEALAMPAAAQSGAAASLTLTVDGASISQPAVLIDGNYYLASGSLTNLGVESTLVEGVLAIATR
;
A
#
# COMPACT_ATOMS: atom_id res chain seq x y z
N VAL A 1 -27.85 19.82 10.02
CA VAL A 1 -28.10 20.88 9.02
C VAL A 1 -29.20 20.37 8.11
N PRO A 2 -30.32 21.09 7.94
CA PRO A 2 -31.38 20.67 7.03
C PRO A 2 -30.86 20.72 5.60
N VAL A 3 -31.10 19.64 4.85
CA VAL A 3 -30.76 19.53 3.42
C VAL A 3 -31.88 18.80 2.68
N THR A 4 -32.02 19.03 1.39
CA THR A 4 -32.87 18.18 0.54
C THR A 4 -32.09 16.96 0.01
N GLY A 5 -32.80 15.96 -0.52
CA GLY A 5 -32.16 14.83 -1.19
C GLY A 5 -31.28 15.25 -2.36
N ALA A 6 -31.71 16.24 -3.14
CA ALA A 6 -30.92 16.81 -4.22
C ALA A 6 -29.62 17.48 -3.72
N GLU A 7 -29.69 18.22 -2.62
CA GLU A 7 -28.51 18.86 -2.00
C GLU A 7 -27.55 17.81 -1.42
N LEU A 8 -28.06 16.75 -0.78
CA LEU A 8 -27.24 15.63 -0.33
C LEU A 8 -26.53 14.99 -1.51
N LYS A 9 -27.26 14.66 -2.59
CA LYS A 9 -26.67 14.05 -3.79
C LYS A 9 -25.61 14.95 -4.42
N ALA A 10 -25.86 16.26 -4.52
CA ALA A 10 -24.88 17.21 -5.04
C ALA A 10 -23.59 17.24 -4.20
N TYR A 11 -23.71 17.15 -2.87
CA TYR A 11 -22.56 17.04 -1.98
C TYR A 11 -21.82 15.69 -2.14
N MET A 12 -22.55 14.59 -2.30
CA MET A 12 -21.95 13.28 -2.57
C MET A 12 -21.16 13.28 -3.89
N GLU A 13 -21.71 13.89 -4.95
CA GLU A 13 -21.03 14.07 -6.24
C GLU A 13 -19.74 14.87 -6.08
N TRP A 14 -19.82 16.01 -5.38
CA TRP A 14 -18.65 16.84 -5.09
C TRP A 14 -17.55 16.07 -4.34
N SER A 15 -17.92 15.24 -3.35
CA SER A 15 -17.00 14.38 -2.62
C SER A 15 -16.34 13.33 -3.54
N ALA A 16 -17.13 12.72 -4.43
CA ALA A 16 -16.67 11.71 -5.38
C ALA A 16 -15.79 12.27 -6.51
N GLU A 17 -15.58 13.58 -6.61
CA GLU A 17 -14.66 14.18 -7.60
C GLU A 17 -13.19 13.82 -7.37
N CYS A 18 -12.83 13.29 -6.18
CA CYS A 18 -11.49 12.81 -5.87
C CYS A 18 -11.05 11.64 -6.76
N TYR A 19 -11.97 10.85 -7.30
CA TYR A 19 -11.66 9.75 -8.20
C TYR A 19 -11.42 10.28 -9.62
N ASN A 20 -10.48 9.69 -10.34
CA ASN A 20 -10.45 9.83 -11.80
C ASN A 20 -11.56 8.99 -12.43
N GLN A 21 -11.93 9.31 -13.67
CA GLN A 21 -12.85 8.46 -14.43
C GLN A 21 -12.08 7.19 -14.81
N TRP A 22 -12.71 6.03 -14.62
CA TRP A 22 -12.15 4.76 -15.06
C TRP A 22 -12.29 4.64 -16.57
N GLU A 23 -11.23 4.18 -17.23
CA GLU A 23 -11.22 3.87 -18.66
C GLU A 23 -11.09 2.36 -18.89
N GLU A 24 -11.56 1.88 -20.04
CA GLU A 24 -11.50 0.46 -20.36
C GLU A 24 -10.04 -0.03 -20.38
N GLY A 25 -9.76 -1.06 -19.59
CA GLY A 25 -8.41 -1.62 -19.42
C GLY A 25 -7.64 -1.08 -18.21
N ASP A 26 -8.20 -0.13 -17.45
CA ASP A 26 -7.60 0.34 -16.19
C ASP A 26 -7.61 -0.76 -15.12
N ILE A 27 -6.44 -1.04 -14.54
CA ILE A 27 -6.25 -2.15 -13.59
C ILE A 27 -6.35 -1.73 -12.12
N ASN A 28 -6.47 -0.44 -11.85
CA ASN A 28 -6.60 0.13 -10.51
C ASN A 28 -7.52 1.36 -10.50
N ILE A 29 -7.95 1.75 -9.29
CA ILE A 29 -8.58 3.04 -9.07
C ILE A 29 -7.49 4.09 -8.93
N SER A 30 -7.65 5.22 -9.62
CA SER A 30 -6.77 6.37 -9.51
C SER A 30 -7.52 7.61 -9.01
N PHE A 31 -6.77 8.56 -8.48
CA PHE A 31 -7.27 9.73 -7.77
C PHE A 31 -6.71 11.00 -8.38
N ASP A 32 -7.51 12.05 -8.39
CA ASP A 32 -7.09 13.38 -8.82
C ASP A 32 -6.09 13.95 -7.80
N PRO A 33 -4.81 14.14 -8.16
CA PRO A 33 -3.80 14.63 -7.23
C PRO A 33 -4.03 16.10 -6.83
N GLU A 34 -4.86 16.85 -7.57
CA GLU A 34 -5.26 18.22 -7.22
C GLU A 34 -6.43 18.24 -6.23
N TYR A 35 -7.01 17.08 -5.91
CA TYR A 35 -8.10 16.94 -4.96
C TYR A 35 -7.62 16.31 -3.64
N PRO A 36 -7.34 17.11 -2.60
CA PRO A 36 -6.86 16.59 -1.32
C PRO A 36 -7.80 15.53 -0.72
N ASP A 37 -7.22 14.45 -0.21
CA ASP A 37 -7.93 13.29 0.35
C ASP A 37 -8.93 13.65 1.46
N TYR A 38 -8.61 14.63 2.32
CA TYR A 38 -9.49 15.12 3.37
C TYR A 38 -10.77 15.79 2.85
N LEU A 39 -10.88 16.04 1.55
CA LEU A 39 -12.11 16.54 0.92
C LEU A 39 -13.10 15.41 0.60
N TYR A 40 -12.66 14.16 0.52
CA TYR A 40 -13.54 13.01 0.39
C TYR A 40 -14.23 12.69 1.72
N ASP A 41 -15.54 12.51 1.67
CA ASP A 41 -16.37 12.05 2.79
C ASP A 41 -17.14 10.78 2.40
N MET A 42 -17.32 9.91 3.40
CA MET A 42 -18.21 8.75 3.34
C MET A 42 -19.54 9.08 4.03
N PHE A 43 -20.64 8.57 3.49
CA PHE A 43 -21.98 8.93 3.93
C PHE A 43 -22.64 7.77 4.65
N ALA A 44 -22.98 7.96 5.92
CA ALA A 44 -23.71 6.98 6.72
C ALA A 44 -25.21 7.30 6.76
N GLY A 45 -26.04 6.27 6.84
CA GLY A 45 -27.51 6.40 6.86
C GLY A 45 -28.19 6.43 5.48
N VAL A 46 -27.40 6.29 4.41
CA VAL A 46 -27.86 6.08 3.04
C VAL A 46 -27.07 4.94 2.41
N ASP A 47 -27.72 4.20 1.51
CA ASP A 47 -27.04 3.27 0.62
C ASP A 47 -26.78 3.95 -0.73
N TYR A 48 -25.64 3.70 -1.39
CA TYR A 48 -25.32 4.34 -2.68
C TYR A 48 -24.24 3.63 -3.46
N GLU A 49 -24.17 3.92 -4.76
CA GLU A 49 -23.10 3.44 -5.64
C GLU A 49 -22.32 4.63 -6.22
N ILE A 50 -21.01 4.45 -6.38
CA ILE A 50 -20.12 5.38 -7.10
C ILE A 50 -19.73 4.71 -8.42
N ASP A 51 -20.34 5.13 -9.53
CA ASP A 51 -20.04 4.63 -10.87
C ASP A 51 -18.87 5.43 -11.48
N LEU A 52 -17.69 4.83 -11.54
CA LEU A 52 -16.50 5.49 -12.05
C LEU A 52 -16.38 5.46 -13.58
N SER A 53 -17.27 4.75 -14.28
CA SER A 53 -17.39 4.87 -15.74
C SER A 53 -17.99 6.21 -16.16
N GLN A 54 -18.67 6.91 -15.24
CA GLN A 54 -19.33 8.19 -15.50
C GLN A 54 -18.40 9.39 -15.24
N PRO A 55 -18.59 10.51 -15.99
CA PRO A 55 -17.84 11.74 -15.74
C PRO A 55 -18.16 12.32 -14.36
N LYS A 56 -17.25 13.15 -13.82
CA LYS A 56 -17.45 13.90 -12.57
C LYS A 56 -18.82 14.61 -12.57
N GLY A 57 -19.53 14.52 -11.44
CA GLY A 57 -20.88 15.08 -11.27
C GLY A 57 -22.02 14.16 -11.73
N GLN A 58 -21.73 12.96 -12.24
CA GLN A 58 -22.74 11.96 -12.65
C GLN A 58 -22.43 10.56 -12.10
N ARG A 59 -21.64 10.47 -11.01
CA ARG A 59 -21.12 9.19 -10.49
C ARG A 59 -22.01 8.59 -9.42
N ILE A 60 -22.75 9.40 -8.68
CA ILE A 60 -23.58 8.94 -7.57
C ILE A 60 -24.90 8.38 -8.09
N GLN A 61 -25.07 7.08 -7.92
CA GLN A 61 -26.23 6.32 -8.39
C GLN A 61 -26.91 5.59 -7.23
N ASN A 62 -28.17 5.21 -7.45
CA ASN A 62 -28.93 4.31 -6.59
C ASN A 62 -28.90 4.72 -5.10
N VAL A 63 -29.04 6.03 -4.82
CA VAL A 63 -29.08 6.52 -3.44
C VAL A 63 -30.39 6.09 -2.79
N MET A 64 -30.30 5.31 -1.72
CA MET A 64 -31.43 4.82 -0.94
C MET A 64 -31.39 5.41 0.47
N PHE A 65 -32.54 5.84 0.96
CA PHE A 65 -32.71 6.27 2.35
C PHE A 65 -33.84 5.48 3.00
N GLN A 66 -33.52 4.78 4.09
CA GLN A 66 -34.47 3.92 4.81
C GLN A 66 -35.15 2.86 3.91
N GLY A 67 -34.38 2.32 2.96
CA GLY A 67 -34.85 1.26 2.04
C GLY A 67 -35.61 1.75 0.81
N GLU A 68 -35.84 3.05 0.66
CA GLU A 68 -36.55 3.63 -0.48
C GLU A 68 -35.62 4.58 -1.28
N PRO A 69 -35.81 4.73 -2.61
CA PRO A 69 -35.02 5.66 -3.40
C PRO A 69 -35.14 7.08 -2.89
N LEU A 70 -34.00 7.75 -2.67
CA LEU A 70 -33.95 9.13 -2.18
C LEU A 70 -34.62 10.07 -3.21
N GLN A 71 -35.66 10.78 -2.77
CA GLN A 71 -36.31 11.80 -3.60
C GLN A 71 -35.59 13.15 -3.49
N ASP A 72 -35.56 13.91 -4.58
CA ASP A 72 -34.85 15.20 -4.64
C ASP A 72 -35.35 16.21 -3.58
N ASP A 73 -36.64 16.21 -3.28
CA ASP A 73 -37.31 17.09 -2.33
C ASP A 73 -37.38 16.53 -0.90
N GLN A 74 -36.81 15.34 -0.67
CA GLN A 74 -36.82 14.71 0.64
C GLN A 74 -36.02 15.51 1.65
N GLU A 75 -36.67 15.95 2.74
CA GLU A 75 -36.00 16.69 3.81
C GLU A 75 -35.21 15.75 4.72
N LEU A 76 -33.93 16.08 4.91
CA LEU A 76 -32.97 15.31 5.70
C LEU A 76 -32.25 16.21 6.70
N THR A 77 -31.69 15.60 7.74
CA THR A 77 -30.76 16.28 8.64
C THR A 77 -29.36 15.70 8.44
N LEU A 78 -28.47 16.51 7.86
CA LEU A 78 -27.07 16.16 7.66
C LEU A 78 -26.22 16.57 8.87
N ALA A 79 -25.47 15.61 9.42
CA ALA A 79 -24.43 15.87 10.43
C ALA A 79 -23.06 15.90 9.75
N VAL A 80 -22.31 16.98 9.96
CA VAL A 80 -20.94 17.16 9.44
C VAL A 80 -20.07 17.86 10.47
N ASN A 81 -18.76 17.71 10.33
CA ASN A 81 -17.82 18.51 11.10
C ASN A 81 -17.89 20.00 10.71
N ASN A 82 -17.41 20.87 11.60
CA ASN A 82 -17.44 22.32 11.41
C ASN A 82 -16.62 22.77 10.19
N TYR A 83 -15.51 22.11 9.90
CA TYR A 83 -14.69 22.38 8.72
C TYR A 83 -15.53 22.21 7.45
N ARG A 84 -16.11 21.03 7.22
CA ARG A 84 -16.90 20.69 6.03
C ARG A 84 -18.10 21.61 5.84
N TYR A 85 -18.82 21.91 6.92
CA TYR A 85 -19.93 22.88 6.87
C TYR A 85 -19.46 24.22 6.31
N SER A 86 -18.33 24.74 6.79
CA SER A 86 -17.81 26.05 6.39
C SER A 86 -17.08 26.05 5.04
N SER A 87 -16.28 25.03 4.74
CA SER A 87 -15.29 25.01 3.66
C SER A 87 -15.80 24.46 2.34
N ALA A 88 -16.86 23.63 2.36
CA ALA A 88 -17.52 23.11 1.17
C ALA A 88 -19.00 23.48 1.16
N LEU A 89 -19.77 23.03 2.16
CA LEU A 89 -21.24 23.11 2.10
C LEU A 89 -21.75 24.55 1.93
N LYS A 90 -21.25 25.49 2.75
CA LYS A 90 -21.64 26.90 2.66
C LYS A 90 -20.84 27.71 1.64
N SER A 91 -19.53 27.54 1.57
CA SER A 91 -18.65 28.35 0.69
C SER A 91 -18.88 28.07 -0.79
N GLN A 92 -19.20 26.82 -1.15
CA GLN A 92 -19.48 26.41 -2.53
C GLN A 92 -20.98 26.39 -2.85
N GLY A 93 -21.83 26.69 -1.87
CA GLY A 93 -23.28 26.76 -2.07
C GLY A 93 -23.94 25.40 -2.34
N LEU A 94 -23.34 24.30 -1.86
CA LEU A 94 -23.91 22.95 -2.01
C LEU A 94 -25.22 22.78 -1.24
N ILE A 95 -25.44 23.57 -0.19
CA ILE A 95 -26.67 23.56 0.60
C ILE A 95 -27.21 24.97 0.88
N ALA A 96 -28.52 25.11 0.87
CA ALA A 96 -29.22 26.31 1.31
C ALA A 96 -29.28 26.41 2.85
N GLY A 97 -29.49 25.28 3.52
CA GLY A 97 -29.72 25.19 4.97
C GLY A 97 -28.63 25.82 5.85
N THR A 98 -29.00 26.13 7.09
CA THR A 98 -28.10 26.64 8.14
C THR A 98 -28.05 25.67 9.31
N LYS A 99 -26.93 25.62 10.03
CA LYS A 99 -26.82 24.72 11.19
C LYS A 99 -27.87 25.05 12.26
N GLU A 100 -28.66 24.04 12.62
CA GLU A 100 -29.64 24.12 13.71
C GLU A 100 -29.04 23.70 15.06
N TRP A 101 -27.93 22.96 15.03
CA TRP A 101 -27.22 22.47 16.20
C TRP A 101 -25.72 22.38 15.94
N GLU A 102 -24.92 22.57 16.98
CA GLU A 102 -23.48 22.37 17.00
C GLU A 102 -23.04 21.86 18.38
N SER A 103 -22.11 20.91 18.39
CA SER A 103 -21.51 20.39 19.62
C SER A 103 -20.57 21.41 20.27
N SER A 104 -20.57 21.50 21.60
CA SER A 104 -19.52 22.20 22.34
C SER A 104 -18.22 21.38 22.47
N ASN A 105 -18.29 20.07 22.19
CA ASN A 105 -17.16 19.16 22.32
C ASN A 105 -16.46 18.97 20.98
N SER A 106 -15.16 18.71 21.01
CA SER A 106 -14.44 18.29 19.82
C SER A 106 -14.86 16.88 19.39
N ILE A 107 -14.70 16.55 18.11
CA ILE A 107 -14.96 15.19 17.60
C ILE A 107 -14.13 14.15 18.36
N ARG A 108 -12.88 14.48 18.71
CA ARG A 108 -12.02 13.59 19.50
C ARG A 108 -12.63 13.28 20.86
N ASP A 109 -13.11 14.29 21.58
CA ASP A 109 -13.74 14.10 22.89
C ASP A 109 -15.05 13.31 22.79
N MET A 110 -15.81 13.53 21.72
CA MET A 110 -17.03 12.75 21.43
C MET A 110 -16.70 11.28 21.16
N ILE A 111 -15.65 10.99 20.40
CA ILE A 111 -15.18 9.62 20.15
C ILE A 111 -14.73 8.97 21.47
N VAL A 112 -13.94 9.67 22.30
CA VAL A 112 -13.51 9.17 23.61
C VAL A 112 -14.71 8.84 24.50
N ALA A 113 -15.69 9.74 24.56
CA ALA A 113 -16.92 9.51 25.32
C ALA A 113 -17.69 8.29 24.80
N TYR A 114 -17.81 8.14 23.48
CA TYR A 114 -18.47 6.99 22.85
C TYR A 114 -17.80 5.67 23.25
N PHE A 115 -16.47 5.58 23.12
CA PHE A 115 -15.72 4.37 23.52
C PHE A 115 -15.82 4.09 25.03
N ALA A 116 -15.85 5.11 25.87
CA ALA A 116 -16.01 4.94 27.31
C ALA A 116 -17.39 4.38 27.68
N GLU A 117 -18.44 4.83 26.99
CA GLU A 117 -19.84 4.42 27.24
C GLU A 117 -20.19 3.06 26.60
N HIS A 118 -19.55 2.69 25.49
CA HIS A 118 -19.91 1.52 24.67
C HIS A 118 -18.84 0.42 24.68
N SER A 119 -18.00 0.34 25.73
CA SER A 119 -16.93 -0.66 25.81
C SER A 119 -17.45 -2.08 26.16
N PRO A 120 -17.00 -3.14 25.46
CA PRO A 120 -16.09 -3.12 24.32
C PRO A 120 -16.80 -2.71 23.04
N VAL A 121 -16.18 -1.81 22.27
CA VAL A 121 -16.70 -1.41 20.95
C VAL A 121 -16.34 -2.47 19.92
N ALA A 122 -17.35 -2.95 19.19
CA ALA A 122 -17.22 -3.91 18.10
C ALA A 122 -17.90 -3.33 16.85
N PRO A 123 -17.19 -2.52 16.04
CA PRO A 123 -17.78 -1.93 14.84
C PRO A 123 -18.03 -3.00 13.78
N THR A 124 -19.10 -2.83 13.01
CA THR A 124 -19.43 -3.65 11.83
C THR A 124 -19.27 -2.81 10.57
N VAL A 125 -19.05 -3.48 9.44
CA VAL A 125 -19.12 -2.84 8.12
C VAL A 125 -20.60 -2.81 7.73
N ASP A 126 -21.08 -1.63 7.33
CA ASP A 126 -22.50 -1.43 6.99
C ASP A 126 -22.83 -1.88 5.55
N ASP A 127 -21.80 -2.12 4.72
CA ASP A 127 -21.90 -2.47 3.29
C ASP A 127 -22.83 -1.53 2.50
N ASN A 128 -22.97 -0.29 2.96
CA ASN A 128 -23.92 0.68 2.44
C ASN A 128 -23.46 1.33 1.13
N TRP A 129 -22.20 1.14 0.73
CA TRP A 129 -21.74 1.68 -0.54
C TRP A 129 -20.67 0.84 -1.20
N LYS A 130 -20.53 1.03 -2.52
CA LYS A 130 -19.51 0.38 -3.35
C LYS A 130 -19.19 1.22 -4.58
N ILE A 131 -18.02 0.95 -5.15
CA ILE A 131 -17.66 1.41 -6.50
C ILE A 131 -18.24 0.42 -7.51
N VAL A 132 -18.80 0.94 -8.60
CA VAL A 132 -19.33 0.17 -9.74
C VAL A 132 -18.82 0.76 -11.06
N GLY A 133 -19.13 0.09 -12.17
CA GLY A 133 -18.74 0.56 -13.51
C GLY A 133 -17.23 0.44 -13.78
N VAL A 134 -16.55 -0.46 -13.09
CA VAL A 134 -15.12 -0.75 -13.30
C VAL A 134 -14.90 -2.24 -13.52
N ASP A 135 -13.93 -2.57 -14.35
CA ASP A 135 -13.35 -3.91 -14.46
C ASP A 135 -11.84 -3.80 -14.21
N LEU A 136 -11.42 -4.15 -12.99
CA LEU A 136 -10.01 -4.06 -12.59
C LEU A 136 -9.17 -5.23 -13.14
N SER A 137 -9.72 -6.10 -14.00
CA SER A 137 -8.98 -7.17 -14.67
C SER A 137 -8.25 -8.12 -13.71
N GLU A 138 -8.89 -8.48 -12.58
CA GLU A 138 -8.25 -9.26 -11.51
C GLU A 138 -7.77 -10.65 -11.95
N ASP A 139 -8.46 -11.24 -12.93
CA ASP A 139 -8.12 -12.56 -13.51
C ASP A 139 -7.11 -12.48 -14.68
N ASP A 140 -6.68 -11.28 -15.11
CA ASP A 140 -5.73 -11.12 -16.20
C ASP A 140 -4.28 -11.27 -15.69
N SER A 141 -3.52 -12.19 -16.28
CA SER A 141 -2.13 -12.45 -15.89
C SER A 141 -1.21 -11.23 -16.09
N ARG A 142 -1.53 -10.36 -17.05
CA ARG A 142 -0.77 -9.12 -17.29
C ARG A 142 -0.88 -8.17 -16.11
N ARG A 143 -2.07 -8.05 -15.52
CA ARG A 143 -2.26 -7.27 -14.29
C ARG A 143 -1.44 -7.83 -13.15
N ALA A 144 -1.48 -9.16 -12.94
CA ALA A 144 -0.71 -9.80 -11.88
C ALA A 144 0.79 -9.53 -12.03
N GLU A 145 1.31 -9.53 -13.26
CA GLU A 145 2.69 -9.18 -13.56
C GLU A 145 3.01 -7.70 -13.24
N LEU A 146 2.16 -6.76 -13.67
CA LEU A 146 2.34 -5.33 -13.36
C LEU A 146 2.29 -5.06 -11.85
N VAL A 147 1.39 -5.72 -11.11
CA VAL A 147 1.36 -5.65 -9.64
C VAL A 147 2.65 -6.21 -9.03
N GLY A 148 3.21 -7.28 -9.62
CA GLY A 148 4.51 -7.81 -9.25
C GLY A 148 5.63 -6.78 -9.40
N TYR A 149 5.65 -6.02 -10.51
CA TYR A 149 6.61 -4.93 -10.71
C TYR A 149 6.43 -3.79 -9.72
N ILE A 150 5.20 -3.41 -9.38
CA ILE A 150 4.92 -2.38 -8.37
C ILE A 150 5.44 -2.82 -7.00
N ASN A 151 5.10 -4.04 -6.57
CA ASN A 151 5.53 -4.57 -5.29
C ASN A 151 7.06 -4.72 -5.20
N ALA A 152 7.71 -5.01 -6.32
CA ALA A 152 9.17 -5.06 -6.43
C ALA A 152 9.84 -3.68 -6.46
N GLY A 153 9.08 -2.58 -6.53
CA GLY A 153 9.61 -1.22 -6.68
C GLY A 153 10.14 -0.90 -8.07
N LEU A 154 9.78 -1.72 -9.07
CA LEU A 154 10.16 -1.52 -10.48
C LEU A 154 9.20 -0.60 -11.23
N LEU A 155 7.98 -0.46 -10.72
CA LEU A 155 7.00 0.53 -11.15
C LEU A 155 6.50 1.29 -9.92
N ASP A 156 6.11 2.54 -10.12
CA ASP A 156 5.50 3.34 -9.07
C ASP A 156 4.10 2.81 -8.75
N THR A 157 3.63 3.02 -7.52
CA THR A 157 2.23 2.74 -7.19
C THR A 157 1.33 3.74 -7.95
N PRO A 158 0.44 3.27 -8.84
CA PRO A 158 -0.39 4.15 -9.66
C PRO A 158 -1.45 4.84 -8.78
N TYR A 159 -1.18 6.09 -8.40
CA TYR A 159 -2.10 6.91 -7.60
C TYR A 159 -2.80 7.96 -8.47
N ALA A 160 -2.02 8.82 -9.14
CA ALA A 160 -2.56 9.97 -9.89
C ALA A 160 -3.21 9.57 -11.23
N GLU A 161 -2.85 8.41 -11.75
CA GLU A 161 -3.32 7.85 -13.02
C GLU A 161 -3.33 6.32 -12.87
N SER A 162 -4.28 5.65 -13.52
CA SER A 162 -4.32 4.20 -13.53
C SER A 162 -3.27 3.67 -14.50
N TYR A 163 -2.71 2.51 -14.20
CA TYR A 163 -2.10 1.73 -15.27
C TYR A 163 -3.21 1.11 -16.13
N ASN A 164 -3.02 1.16 -17.45
CA ASN A 164 -3.95 0.63 -18.41
C ASN A 164 -3.31 -0.54 -19.17
N LEU A 165 -4.05 -1.62 -19.39
CA LEU A 165 -3.56 -2.81 -20.09
C LEU A 165 -3.19 -2.56 -21.56
N SER A 166 -3.67 -1.47 -22.17
CA SER A 166 -3.23 -1.05 -23.50
C SER A 166 -1.76 -0.60 -23.52
N ASP A 167 -1.20 -0.16 -22.39
CA ASP A 167 0.19 0.26 -22.22
C ASP A 167 1.11 -0.84 -21.67
N TYR A 168 0.61 -2.08 -21.57
CA TYR A 168 1.30 -3.19 -20.92
C TYR A 168 2.75 -3.38 -21.41
N ASP A 169 2.99 -3.41 -22.73
CA ASP A 169 4.33 -3.62 -23.28
C ASP A 169 5.29 -2.48 -22.89
N ALA A 170 4.80 -1.24 -22.81
CA ALA A 170 5.58 -0.09 -22.40
C ALA A 170 5.92 -0.13 -20.90
N LEU A 171 4.96 -0.51 -20.07
CA LEU A 171 5.15 -0.67 -18.62
C LEU A 171 6.14 -1.80 -18.30
N VAL A 172 6.06 -2.93 -18.99
CA VAL A 172 7.03 -4.04 -18.87
C VAL A 172 8.43 -3.56 -19.27
N ALA A 173 8.56 -2.83 -20.38
CA ALA A 173 9.85 -2.29 -20.81
C ALA A 173 10.43 -1.31 -19.78
N GLN A 174 9.59 -0.46 -19.18
CA GLN A 174 9.99 0.45 -18.11
C GLN A 174 10.45 -0.29 -16.85
N ALA A 175 9.71 -1.32 -16.43
CA ALA A 175 10.06 -2.14 -15.27
C ALA A 175 11.42 -2.82 -15.46
N LYS A 176 11.67 -3.39 -16.65
CA LYS A 176 12.96 -4.02 -17.00
C LYS A 176 14.12 -3.02 -16.99
N ALA A 177 13.91 -1.83 -17.55
CA ALA A 177 14.92 -0.78 -17.51
C ALA A 177 15.23 -0.34 -16.06
N ASN A 178 14.21 -0.26 -15.19
CA ASN A 178 14.39 0.06 -13.77
C ASN A 178 15.14 -1.06 -13.02
N ALA A 179 14.89 -2.32 -13.38
CA ALA A 179 15.56 -3.47 -12.78
C ALA A 179 17.08 -3.47 -13.02
N GLU A 180 17.57 -2.89 -14.13
CA GLU A 180 19.01 -2.77 -14.39
C GLU A 180 19.76 -1.92 -13.35
N ALA A 181 19.04 -1.07 -12.61
CA ALA A 181 19.60 -0.19 -11.58
C ALA A 181 19.40 -0.68 -10.15
N LEU A 182 18.68 -1.79 -9.95
CA LEU A 182 18.26 -2.27 -8.65
C LEU A 182 18.82 -3.67 -8.36
N THR A 183 18.92 -4.01 -7.08
CA THR A 183 19.45 -5.31 -6.65
C THR A 183 18.60 -5.92 -5.55
N VAL A 184 18.30 -5.13 -4.51
CA VAL A 184 17.38 -5.51 -3.44
C VAL A 184 16.40 -4.38 -3.19
N THR A 185 15.13 -4.73 -3.05
CA THR A 185 14.10 -3.82 -2.54
C THR A 185 13.45 -4.41 -1.28
N VAL A 186 13.05 -3.54 -0.36
CA VAL A 186 12.30 -3.89 0.85
C VAL A 186 11.03 -3.05 0.83
N ASP A 187 9.88 -3.70 0.71
CA ASP A 187 8.58 -3.06 0.52
C ASP A 187 8.61 -2.01 -0.62
N GLY A 188 9.23 -2.38 -1.74
CA GLY A 188 9.43 -1.52 -2.92
C GLY A 188 10.55 -0.47 -2.80
N ALA A 189 11.12 -0.24 -1.62
CA ALA A 189 12.20 0.72 -1.43
C ALA A 189 13.58 0.09 -1.71
N ALA A 190 14.38 0.71 -2.58
CA ALA A 190 15.74 0.27 -2.88
C ALA A 190 16.64 0.21 -1.64
N LYS A 191 17.47 -0.84 -1.55
CA LYS A 191 18.42 -1.05 -0.45
C LYS A 191 19.81 -1.38 -0.97
N ASP A 192 20.81 -0.80 -0.33
CA ASP A 192 22.21 -1.11 -0.58
C ASP A 192 22.54 -2.47 0.02
N VAL A 193 22.64 -3.49 -0.83
CA VAL A 193 23.04 -4.85 -0.45
C VAL A 193 24.10 -5.33 -1.43
N ALA A 194 25.29 -5.63 -0.92
CA ALA A 194 26.35 -6.15 -1.75
C ALA A 194 25.99 -7.55 -2.25
N THR A 195 26.31 -7.82 -3.52
CA THR A 195 26.13 -9.14 -4.13
C THR A 195 27.45 -9.78 -4.51
N ALA A 196 27.43 -11.10 -4.68
CA ALA A 196 28.52 -11.89 -5.22
C ALA A 196 27.95 -12.97 -6.15
N THR A 197 28.71 -13.37 -7.17
CA THR A 197 28.34 -14.51 -8.03
C THR A 197 29.26 -15.71 -7.83
N ASP A 198 28.71 -16.91 -8.02
CA ASP A 198 29.50 -18.13 -8.10
C ASP A 198 29.95 -18.43 -9.54
N ALA A 199 30.64 -19.56 -9.73
CA ALA A 199 31.10 -20.00 -11.06
C ALA A 199 29.97 -20.38 -12.03
N ASN A 200 28.75 -20.62 -11.51
CA ASN A 200 27.56 -20.93 -12.31
C ASN A 200 26.74 -19.67 -12.63
N GLY A 201 27.14 -18.51 -12.09
CA GLY A 201 26.42 -17.25 -12.23
C GLY A 201 25.25 -17.08 -11.25
N GLU A 202 25.16 -17.91 -10.21
CA GLU A 202 24.15 -17.74 -9.16
C GLU A 202 24.51 -16.53 -8.29
N THR A 203 23.53 -15.67 -7.99
CA THR A 203 23.70 -14.45 -7.19
C THR A 203 23.45 -14.71 -5.71
N TYR A 204 24.37 -14.22 -4.88
CA TYR A 204 24.32 -14.28 -3.42
C TYR A 204 24.34 -12.86 -2.84
N TYR A 205 23.68 -12.66 -1.70
CA TYR A 205 23.44 -11.36 -1.07
C TYR A 205 24.11 -11.28 0.30
N ARG A 206 24.87 -10.21 0.57
CA ARG A 206 25.66 -10.08 1.81
C ARG A 206 24.75 -10.06 3.04
N LEU A 207 24.90 -11.05 3.91
CA LEU A 207 24.00 -11.31 5.03
C LEU A 207 23.83 -10.10 5.97
N ARG A 208 24.92 -9.40 6.26
CA ARG A 208 24.89 -8.24 7.16
C ARG A 208 24.23 -7.00 6.54
N ASP A 209 24.30 -6.84 5.23
CA ASP A 209 23.60 -5.75 4.56
C ASP A 209 22.10 -6.01 4.53
N LEU A 210 21.69 -7.28 4.31
CA LEU A 210 20.29 -7.69 4.44
C LEU A 210 19.75 -7.43 5.86
N ALA A 211 20.51 -7.81 6.88
CA ALA A 211 20.17 -7.55 8.28
C ALA A 211 20.00 -6.04 8.55
N PHE A 212 20.90 -5.22 8.01
CA PHE A 212 20.82 -3.77 8.11
C PHE A 212 19.62 -3.18 7.35
N ALA A 213 19.36 -3.68 6.14
CA ALA A 213 18.27 -3.22 5.27
C ALA A 213 16.88 -3.49 5.87
N LEU A 214 16.75 -4.55 6.67
CA LEU A 214 15.51 -4.98 7.32
C LEU A 214 15.34 -4.46 8.75
N LYS A 215 16.28 -3.65 9.25
CA LYS A 215 16.21 -3.06 10.59
C LYS A 215 14.93 -2.24 10.76
N GLY A 216 14.22 -2.46 11.87
CA GLY A 216 12.96 -1.81 12.21
C GLY A 216 11.74 -2.34 11.46
N THR A 217 11.88 -3.40 10.66
CA THR A 217 10.77 -4.04 9.94
C THR A 217 10.30 -5.32 10.65
N GLY A 218 9.14 -5.86 10.23
CA GLY A 218 8.64 -7.14 10.75
C GLY A 218 9.54 -8.34 10.46
N ALA A 219 10.42 -8.21 9.45
CA ALA A 219 11.37 -9.24 9.03
C ALA A 219 12.80 -8.97 9.54
N ALA A 220 12.97 -8.12 10.56
CA ALA A 220 14.28 -7.82 11.13
C ALA A 220 14.95 -9.08 11.70
N PHE A 221 16.27 -9.18 11.56
CA PHE A 221 17.08 -10.18 12.24
C PHE A 221 18.47 -9.62 12.59
N ASN A 222 19.02 -10.05 13.71
CA ASN A 222 20.37 -9.68 14.12
C ASN A 222 21.38 -10.75 13.67
N VAL A 223 22.62 -10.34 13.41
CA VAL A 223 23.70 -11.24 12.98
C VAL A 223 24.92 -11.01 13.88
N GLU A 224 25.35 -12.07 14.56
CA GLU A 224 26.46 -12.04 15.50
C GLU A 224 27.51 -13.10 15.17
N TRP A 225 28.70 -12.95 15.75
CA TRP A 225 29.77 -13.93 15.66
C TRP A 225 30.16 -14.44 17.04
N ASN A 226 29.93 -15.74 17.29
CA ASN A 226 30.30 -16.42 18.53
C ASN A 226 30.99 -17.77 18.23
N GLY A 227 32.05 -17.72 17.42
CA GLY A 227 32.73 -18.91 16.88
C GLY A 227 32.03 -19.53 15.66
N SER A 228 30.75 -19.22 15.45
CA SER A 228 30.00 -19.38 14.21
C SER A 228 29.13 -18.15 13.96
N VAL A 229 28.50 -18.07 12.78
CA VAL A 229 27.49 -17.05 12.50
C VAL A 229 26.21 -17.42 13.25
N VAL A 230 25.70 -16.50 14.06
CA VAL A 230 24.46 -16.65 14.85
C VAL A 230 23.46 -15.62 14.34
N VAL A 231 22.23 -16.05 14.09
CA VAL A 231 21.10 -15.21 13.69
C VAL A 231 20.02 -15.27 14.75
N THR A 232 19.49 -14.11 15.13
CA THR A 232 18.32 -14.00 16.01
C THR A 232 17.20 -13.33 15.23
N THR A 233 16.14 -14.05 14.92
CA THR A 233 15.00 -13.50 14.17
C THR A 233 14.15 -12.57 15.04
N GLY A 234 13.52 -11.56 14.42
CA GLY A 234 12.74 -10.53 15.12
C GLY A 234 13.58 -9.52 15.92
N ALA A 235 14.90 -9.66 15.96
CA ALA A 235 15.81 -8.73 16.63
C ALA A 235 16.43 -7.76 15.62
N ASP A 236 16.54 -6.48 15.99
CA ASP A 236 17.20 -5.49 15.14
C ASP A 236 18.70 -5.75 15.00
N TYR A 237 19.22 -5.52 13.80
CA TYR A 237 20.66 -5.54 13.55
C TYR A 237 21.37 -4.40 14.31
N ALA A 238 22.31 -4.79 15.17
CA ALA A 238 22.93 -3.89 16.13
C ALA A 238 24.20 -3.19 15.62
N ALA A 239 24.85 -3.72 14.59
CA ALA A 239 26.10 -3.17 14.07
C ALA A 239 25.87 -2.10 12.97
N GLU A 240 26.91 -1.31 12.74
CA GLU A 240 26.93 -0.29 11.68
C GLU A 240 26.89 -0.91 10.28
N ALA A 241 26.41 -0.12 9.30
CA ALA A 241 26.43 -0.50 7.90
C ALA A 241 27.86 -0.77 7.41
N LEU A 242 28.01 -1.80 6.58
CA LEU A 242 29.29 -2.12 5.94
C LEU A 242 29.49 -1.26 4.69
N ALA A 243 30.74 -0.92 4.40
CA ALA A 243 31.07 -0.30 3.12
C ALA A 243 30.73 -1.25 1.96
N MET A 244 30.12 -0.69 0.91
CA MET A 244 29.86 -1.43 -0.33
C MET A 244 31.16 -1.75 -1.06
N PRO A 245 31.31 -2.97 -1.63
CA PRO A 245 32.49 -3.30 -2.42
C PRO A 245 32.65 -2.39 -3.64
N ALA A 246 33.89 -2.01 -3.96
CA ALA A 246 34.17 -1.12 -5.09
C ALA A 246 34.08 -1.82 -6.47
N ALA A 247 33.99 -3.15 -6.50
CA ALA A 247 33.92 -3.95 -7.71
C ALA A 247 33.02 -5.16 -7.51
N ALA A 248 32.54 -5.74 -8.61
CA ALA A 248 31.78 -6.98 -8.61
C ALA A 248 32.56 -8.09 -7.89
N GLN A 249 31.88 -8.81 -7.02
CA GLN A 249 32.46 -9.87 -6.21
C GLN A 249 32.15 -11.24 -6.84
N SER A 250 33.10 -12.17 -6.78
CA SER A 250 32.87 -13.56 -7.14
C SER A 250 33.61 -14.49 -6.18
N GLY A 251 33.03 -15.65 -5.91
CA GLY A 251 33.60 -16.60 -4.96
C GLY A 251 33.14 -18.03 -5.19
N ALA A 252 33.84 -18.98 -4.56
CA ALA A 252 33.44 -20.37 -4.63
C ALA A 252 32.21 -20.61 -3.76
N ALA A 253 31.17 -21.22 -4.33
CA ALA A 253 30.03 -21.70 -3.57
C ALA A 253 30.50 -22.69 -2.50
N ALA A 254 30.01 -22.48 -1.28
CA ALA A 254 30.30 -23.27 -0.09
C ALA A 254 29.01 -23.51 0.70
N SER A 255 29.11 -24.30 1.76
CA SER A 255 28.02 -24.47 2.72
C SER A 255 28.36 -23.70 4.00
N LEU A 256 27.45 -22.84 4.43
CA LEU A 256 27.52 -22.17 5.73
C LEU A 256 26.54 -22.82 6.70
N THR A 257 27.02 -23.22 7.87
CA THR A 257 26.16 -23.59 9.00
C THR A 257 25.97 -22.40 9.91
N LEU A 258 24.73 -21.90 9.97
CA LEU A 258 24.26 -20.85 10.86
C LEU A 258 23.64 -21.46 12.10
N THR A 259 23.63 -20.71 13.21
CA THR A 259 22.71 -20.97 14.32
C THR A 259 21.60 -19.92 14.26
N VAL A 260 20.39 -20.31 13.86
CA VAL A 260 19.20 -19.44 13.79
C VAL A 260 18.31 -19.78 14.97
N ASP A 261 18.12 -18.83 15.90
CA ASP A 261 17.31 -19.01 17.12
C ASP A 261 17.66 -20.29 17.92
N GLY A 262 18.94 -20.63 17.94
CA GLY A 262 19.47 -21.83 18.61
C GLY A 262 19.45 -23.12 17.79
N ALA A 263 18.83 -23.11 16.60
CA ALA A 263 18.83 -24.25 15.67
C ALA A 263 19.96 -24.14 14.63
N SER A 264 20.67 -25.24 14.37
CA SER A 264 21.69 -25.26 13.32
C SER A 264 21.07 -25.48 11.95
N ILE A 265 21.30 -24.54 11.03
CA ILE A 265 20.80 -24.57 9.66
C ILE A 265 21.97 -24.48 8.70
N SER A 266 22.05 -25.41 7.75
CA SER A 266 23.09 -25.42 6.71
C SER A 266 22.51 -24.98 5.38
N GLN A 267 23.17 -24.03 4.71
CA GLN A 267 22.67 -23.46 3.47
C GLN A 267 23.79 -22.99 2.54
N PRO A 268 23.51 -22.85 1.22
CA PRO A 268 24.47 -22.33 0.26
C PRO A 268 24.92 -20.92 0.63
N ALA A 269 26.22 -20.69 0.57
CA ALA A 269 26.82 -19.40 0.83
C ALA A 269 28.11 -19.20 0.05
N VAL A 270 28.51 -17.94 -0.09
CA VAL A 270 29.81 -17.53 -0.60
C VAL A 270 30.51 -16.72 0.49
N LEU A 271 31.79 -17.03 0.76
CA LEU A 271 32.62 -16.30 1.72
C LEU A 271 33.66 -15.46 0.97
N ILE A 272 33.57 -14.15 1.10
CA ILE A 272 34.49 -13.19 0.46
C ILE A 272 34.91 -12.17 1.50
N ASP A 273 36.23 -11.98 1.65
CA ASP A 273 36.83 -11.02 2.58
C ASP A 273 36.22 -11.05 3.99
N GLY A 274 35.94 -12.25 4.51
CA GLY A 274 35.37 -12.45 5.85
C GLY A 274 33.86 -12.16 5.98
N ASN A 275 33.17 -11.93 4.87
CA ASN A 275 31.73 -11.70 4.82
C ASN A 275 31.01 -12.84 4.10
N TYR A 276 29.91 -13.29 4.70
CA TYR A 276 29.05 -14.32 4.11
C TYR A 276 27.95 -13.69 3.27
N TYR A 277 27.75 -14.27 2.09
CA TYR A 277 26.68 -13.96 1.15
C TYR A 277 25.79 -15.19 1.04
N LEU A 278 24.48 -15.01 1.03
CA LEU A 278 23.49 -16.10 0.99
C LEU A 278 22.73 -16.11 -0.32
N ALA A 279 22.36 -17.28 -0.81
CA ALA A 279 21.44 -17.41 -1.94
C ALA A 279 20.04 -16.92 -1.53
N SER A 280 19.28 -16.34 -2.46
CA SER A 280 17.94 -15.80 -2.21
C SER A 280 16.99 -16.81 -1.56
N GLY A 281 17.01 -18.08 -2.02
CA GLY A 281 16.19 -19.15 -1.46
C GLY A 281 16.49 -19.48 0.02
N SER A 282 17.64 -19.06 0.53
CA SER A 282 18.05 -19.29 1.93
C SER A 282 17.43 -18.28 2.92
N LEU A 283 16.81 -17.20 2.44
CA LEU A 283 16.25 -16.14 3.29
C LEU A 283 15.01 -16.59 4.06
N THR A 284 14.27 -17.57 3.51
CA THR A 284 13.12 -18.19 4.19
C THR A 284 13.51 -18.84 5.52
N ASN A 285 14.73 -19.38 5.63
CA ASN A 285 15.26 -19.92 6.90
C ASN A 285 15.49 -18.85 7.96
N LEU A 286 15.49 -17.57 7.58
CA LEU A 286 15.65 -16.42 8.46
C LEU A 286 14.30 -15.73 8.75
N GLY A 287 13.18 -16.32 8.32
CA GLY A 287 11.86 -15.71 8.43
C GLY A 287 11.62 -14.56 7.45
N VAL A 288 12.39 -14.49 6.36
CA VAL A 288 12.30 -13.42 5.37
C VAL A 288 11.63 -13.95 4.10
N GLU A 289 10.48 -13.39 3.74
CA GLU A 289 9.79 -13.67 2.49
C GLU A 289 10.37 -12.81 1.37
N SER A 290 10.74 -13.44 0.25
CA SER A 290 11.33 -12.73 -0.88
C SER A 290 11.00 -13.40 -2.22
N THR A 291 11.02 -12.61 -3.29
CA THR A 291 10.82 -13.07 -4.66
C THR A 291 11.88 -12.44 -5.57
N LEU A 292 12.20 -13.09 -6.69
CA LEU A 292 13.02 -12.51 -7.74
C LEU A 292 12.11 -11.98 -8.86
N VAL A 293 12.18 -10.67 -9.12
CA VAL A 293 11.43 -10.01 -10.18
C VAL A 293 12.43 -9.29 -11.07
N GLU A 294 12.56 -9.73 -12.32
CA GLU A 294 13.56 -9.20 -13.28
C GLU A 294 14.99 -9.15 -12.71
N GLY A 295 15.36 -10.15 -11.90
CA GLY A 295 16.68 -10.24 -11.24
C GLY A 295 16.84 -9.43 -9.95
N VAL A 296 15.85 -8.61 -9.59
CA VAL A 296 15.82 -7.86 -8.33
C VAL A 296 15.23 -8.73 -7.23
N LEU A 297 15.90 -8.80 -6.08
CA LEU A 297 15.39 -9.48 -4.89
C LEU A 297 14.42 -8.55 -4.16
N ALA A 298 13.13 -8.76 -4.35
CA ALA A 298 12.07 -8.02 -3.68
C ALA A 298 11.70 -8.72 -2.37
N ILE A 299 11.86 -8.03 -1.24
CA ILE A 299 11.55 -8.51 0.10
C ILE A 299 10.29 -7.80 0.61
N ALA A 300 9.37 -8.57 1.18
CA ALA A 300 8.16 -8.06 1.83
C ALA A 300 8.27 -8.24 3.35
N THR A 301 7.88 -7.22 4.13
CA THR A 301 8.05 -7.23 5.60
C THR A 301 6.75 -7.08 6.39
N ARG A 302 5.61 -7.08 5.70
CA ARG A 302 4.27 -6.93 6.26
C ARG A 302 3.52 -8.24 6.35
#